data_AF-A0AAW4GCK5-F1
#
_entry.id   AF-A0AAW4GCK5-F1
#
_cell.length_a   1.000
_cell.length_b   1.000
_cell.length_c   1.000
_cell.angle_alpha   90.00
_cell.angle_beta   90.00
_cell.angle_gamma   90.00
#
_symmetry.space_group_name_H-M   'P 1'
#
loop_
_entity.id
_entity.type
_entity.pdbx_description
1 polymer ?
#
loop_
_entity_poly.entity_id
_entity_poly.type
_entity_poly.pdbx_seq_one_letter_code
_entity_poly.pdbx_strand_id
1 'polypeptide(L)'
;SWETLPHERLSPSADTVGKRLDVLRRLARPGDSDYGDPLRVIVTTVRSLVQPMAPGLGEIEPVTLKVGLDLDFDGLIHRLVEFGYLRVDMVGKRGEFAVRGGILDLFSPTADHPVRVEFWGDEITELRAFAVSDQRSLPDHEVDLVIAPPCRELLLTQEVRDRAAVLAADNAGDTALVEMLDKLSAGVPVEGMEALLPLLQPGELQLLADTLPAGTHVLLCDPERIRTRATDLVRTGQEFLEASWTAASIGGAAPLDTSTLDTSSLEGASLDLGASAYRSLRQVRESAQVHGRPWWTISPLASGNGEEVELAVDPVPEVRGSEEALTALYATLRAHIATGGRAVISVAGAGTAKRIIERLAEAEVPAAHLDSGAVPVPDVVNVLCGSLHDGLVFPDAKLVVVTESDLTGNRVAAAGEGRKLPAKRRNQVDPLALVAGDSVVHDQHGIGRFVEMVERTIGGARREYLVVEY
;
A
#
# COMPACT_ATOMS: atom_id res chain seq x y z
N SER A 1 -3.04 4.71 -2.55
CA SER A 1 -4.27 5.45 -2.20
C SER A 1 -5.33 4.46 -1.81
N TRP A 2 -6.28 4.83 -0.94
CA TRP A 2 -7.40 3.94 -0.64
C TRP A 2 -8.10 3.48 -1.91
N GLU A 3 -8.47 2.21 -1.92
CA GLU A 3 -9.29 1.57 -2.94
C GLU A 3 -10.76 1.97 -2.78
N THR A 4 -11.14 2.40 -1.58
CA THR A 4 -12.48 2.82 -1.16
C THR A 4 -12.66 4.35 -1.18
N LEU A 5 -13.89 4.82 -1.01
CA LEU A 5 -14.22 6.23 -0.82
C LEU A 5 -14.24 6.59 0.70
N PRO A 6 -13.99 7.86 1.08
CA PRO A 6 -13.90 8.26 2.49
C PRO A 6 -15.13 7.97 3.35
N HIS A 7 -16.31 7.90 2.73
CA HIS A 7 -17.59 7.64 3.41
C HIS A 7 -18.21 6.30 3.03
N GLU A 8 -17.47 5.45 2.31
CA GLU A 8 -17.92 4.12 1.97
C GLU A 8 -17.85 3.22 3.22
N ARG A 9 -18.84 2.35 3.44
CA ARG A 9 -18.87 1.39 4.56
C ARG A 9 -17.95 0.18 4.33
N LEU A 10 -16.80 0.44 3.70
CA LEU A 10 -15.77 -0.54 3.39
C LEU A 10 -14.42 0.04 3.82
N SER A 11 -13.68 -0.70 4.63
CA SER A 11 -12.37 -0.23 5.07
C SER A 11 -11.34 -0.37 3.94
N PRO A 12 -10.36 0.53 3.85
CA PRO A 12 -9.20 0.33 2.97
C PRO A 12 -8.43 -0.93 3.38
N SER A 13 -7.67 -1.49 2.43
CA SER A 13 -6.84 -2.66 2.73
C SER A 13 -5.72 -2.32 3.72
N ALA A 14 -5.39 -3.25 4.63
CA ALA A 14 -4.33 -3.04 5.62
C ALA A 14 -2.97 -2.77 4.95
N ASP A 15 -2.68 -3.37 3.79
CA ASP A 15 -1.46 -3.11 3.01
C ASP A 15 -1.40 -1.64 2.53
N THR A 16 -2.49 -1.13 1.96
CA THR A 16 -2.57 0.27 1.53
C THR A 16 -2.45 1.24 2.71
N VAL A 17 -3.07 0.93 3.85
CA VAL A 17 -2.94 1.74 5.08
C VAL A 17 -1.51 1.70 5.61
N GLY A 18 -0.91 0.52 5.75
CA GLY A 18 0.46 0.35 6.24
C GLY A 18 1.47 1.13 5.39
N LYS A 19 1.38 1.03 4.05
CA LYS A 19 2.24 1.81 3.13
C LYS A 19 2.04 3.32 3.26
N ARG A 20 0.81 3.78 3.53
CA ARG A 20 0.54 5.21 3.76
C ARG A 20 1.15 5.68 5.07
N LEU A 21 0.95 4.92 6.15
CA LEU A 21 1.51 5.25 7.46
C LEU A 21 3.05 5.18 7.45
N ASP A 22 3.66 4.25 6.71
CA ASP A 22 5.11 4.20 6.50
C ASP A 22 5.66 5.50 5.91
N VAL A 23 5.03 5.99 4.82
CA VAL A 23 5.43 7.26 4.20
C VAL A 23 5.23 8.44 5.16
N LEU A 24 4.10 8.49 5.88
CA LEU A 24 3.83 9.57 6.84
C LEU A 24 4.80 9.55 8.02
N ARG A 25 5.16 8.36 8.52
CA ARG A 25 6.17 8.19 9.57
C ARG A 25 7.54 8.66 9.11
N ARG A 26 7.96 8.29 7.91
CA ARG A 26 9.22 8.75 7.30
C ARG A 26 9.26 10.26 7.06
N LEU A 27 8.11 10.88 6.79
CA LEU A 27 8.00 12.34 6.70
C LEU A 27 8.14 13.01 8.08
N ALA A 28 7.50 12.45 9.10
CA ALA A 28 7.54 12.95 10.47
C ALA A 28 8.88 12.70 11.18
N ARG A 29 9.59 11.63 10.78
CA ARG A 29 10.85 11.16 11.35
C ARG A 29 11.87 10.82 10.25
N PRO A 30 12.35 11.81 9.48
CA PRO A 30 13.23 11.55 8.33
C PRO A 30 14.60 10.98 8.69
N GLY A 31 15.02 11.06 9.96
CA GLY A 31 16.29 10.52 10.44
C GLY A 31 16.16 9.18 11.16
N ASP A 32 14.99 8.54 11.13
CA ASP A 32 14.77 7.23 11.73
C ASP A 32 15.44 6.14 10.87
N SER A 33 16.55 5.59 11.36
CA SER A 33 17.37 4.62 10.62
C SER A 33 16.63 3.32 10.30
N ASP A 34 15.61 2.98 11.09
CA ASP A 34 14.84 1.75 10.90
C ASP A 34 13.94 1.82 9.66
N TYR A 35 13.69 3.04 9.14
CA TYR A 35 12.92 3.29 7.92
C TYR A 35 13.78 3.68 6.71
N GLY A 36 15.10 3.56 6.84
CA GLY A 36 16.07 3.86 5.79
C GLY A 36 16.29 5.35 5.53
N ASP A 37 16.85 5.68 4.36
CA ASP A 37 17.24 7.04 4.03
C ASP A 37 16.03 8.01 3.98
N PRO A 38 16.25 9.31 4.28
CA PRO A 38 15.23 10.34 4.16
C PRO A 38 14.58 10.36 2.78
N LEU A 39 13.25 10.48 2.74
CA LEU A 39 12.50 10.57 1.49
C LEU A 39 12.89 11.82 0.70
N ARG A 40 13.29 11.62 -0.57
CA ARG A 40 13.64 12.70 -1.50
C ARG A 40 12.55 13.03 -2.51
N VAL A 41 11.80 12.02 -2.93
CA VAL A 41 10.69 12.14 -3.88
C VAL A 41 9.54 11.28 -3.37
N ILE A 42 8.33 11.85 -3.34
CA ILE A 42 7.11 11.15 -2.96
C ILE A 42 6.18 11.18 -4.15
N VAL A 43 5.91 10.00 -4.71
CA VAL A 43 4.94 9.85 -5.78
C VAL A 43 3.60 9.51 -5.15
N THR A 44 2.57 10.28 -5.49
CA THR A 44 1.21 10.07 -4.99
C THR A 44 0.19 10.26 -6.10
N THR A 45 -1.04 9.81 -5.87
CA THR A 45 -2.15 10.03 -6.80
C THR A 45 -2.95 11.26 -6.37
N VAL A 46 -3.67 11.87 -7.33
CA VAL A 46 -4.60 12.96 -7.01
C VAL A 46 -5.62 12.56 -5.94
N ARG A 47 -6.05 11.28 -5.89
CA ARG A 47 -6.94 10.77 -4.85
C ARG A 47 -6.34 10.96 -3.46
N SER A 48 -5.12 10.51 -3.24
CA SER A 48 -4.45 10.68 -1.94
C SER A 48 -4.05 12.11 -1.64
N LEU A 49 -3.80 12.93 -2.67
CA LEU A 49 -3.48 14.35 -2.51
C LEU A 49 -4.68 15.16 -2.00
N VAL A 50 -5.90 14.86 -2.47
CA VAL A 50 -7.12 15.59 -2.12
C VAL A 50 -7.89 14.98 -0.93
N GLN A 51 -7.45 13.84 -0.42
CA GLN A 51 -8.09 13.15 0.70
C GLN A 51 -7.58 13.70 2.04
N PRO A 52 -8.47 14.26 2.89
CA PRO A 52 -8.13 14.54 4.28
C PRO A 52 -7.82 13.26 5.05
N MET A 53 -6.94 13.36 6.04
CA MET A 53 -6.52 12.26 6.91
C MET A 53 -6.52 12.71 8.37
N ALA A 54 -6.56 11.76 9.30
CA ALA A 54 -6.45 12.06 10.71
C ALA A 54 -5.15 12.84 11.02
N PRO A 55 -5.18 13.77 11.99
CA PRO A 55 -3.98 14.45 12.45
C PRO A 55 -3.03 13.45 13.12
N GLY A 56 -1.72 13.73 13.06
CA GLY A 56 -0.71 12.98 13.82
C GLY A 56 -0.43 11.55 13.35
N LEU A 57 -0.97 11.09 12.21
CA LEU A 57 -0.74 9.71 11.73
C LEU A 57 0.75 9.33 11.56
N GLY A 58 1.61 10.27 11.20
CA GLY A 58 3.06 10.03 11.10
C GLY A 58 3.79 10.01 12.46
N GLU A 59 3.16 10.51 13.51
CA GLU A 59 3.72 10.56 14.87
C GLU A 59 3.43 9.29 15.67
N ILE A 60 2.57 8.40 15.16
CA ILE A 60 2.25 7.13 15.82
C ILE A 60 3.51 6.28 15.89
N GLU A 61 3.90 5.91 17.11
CA GLU A 61 5.01 4.99 17.34
C GLU A 61 4.55 3.56 17.01
N PRO A 62 5.19 2.88 16.04
CA PRO A 62 4.82 1.51 15.66
C PRO A 62 5.17 0.52 16.78
N VAL A 63 4.66 -0.71 16.67
CA VAL A 63 5.18 -1.83 17.46
C VAL A 63 6.49 -2.26 16.81
N THR A 64 7.59 -2.20 17.56
CA THR A 64 8.92 -2.59 17.08
C THR A 64 9.40 -3.79 17.88
N LEU A 65 9.71 -4.90 17.19
CA LEU A 65 10.12 -6.15 17.81
C LEU A 65 11.52 -6.53 17.32
N LYS A 66 12.43 -6.79 18.26
CA LYS A 66 13.83 -7.14 18.02
C LYS A 66 14.28 -8.19 19.02
N VAL A 67 15.17 -9.09 18.60
CA VAL A 67 15.78 -10.09 19.49
C VAL A 67 16.51 -9.40 20.65
N GLY A 68 16.31 -9.91 21.87
CA GLY A 68 16.86 -9.38 23.12
C GLY A 68 16.05 -8.22 23.71
N LEU A 69 14.89 -7.89 23.14
CA LEU A 69 13.98 -6.89 23.71
C LEU A 69 13.10 -7.53 24.78
N ASP A 70 13.10 -6.95 25.98
CA ASP A 70 12.13 -7.25 27.04
C ASP A 70 10.89 -6.38 26.88
N LEU A 71 9.71 -7.00 26.83
CA LEU A 71 8.43 -6.30 26.78
C LEU A 71 7.29 -7.09 27.41
N ASP A 72 6.31 -6.38 27.96
CA ASP A 72 5.07 -6.97 28.47
C ASP A 72 4.29 -7.63 27.32
N PHE A 73 4.21 -8.96 27.35
CA PHE A 73 3.55 -9.74 26.30
C PHE A 73 2.06 -9.41 26.20
N ASP A 74 1.35 -9.30 27.31
CA ASP A 74 -0.08 -8.99 27.31
C ASP A 74 -0.32 -7.55 26.82
N GLY A 75 0.52 -6.61 27.26
CA GLY A 75 0.55 -5.24 26.77
C GLY A 75 0.76 -5.13 25.25
N LEU A 76 1.65 -5.96 24.69
CA LEU A 76 1.84 -6.05 23.23
C LEU A 76 0.58 -6.51 22.51
N ILE A 77 -0.10 -7.55 23.02
CA ILE A 77 -1.35 -8.04 22.40
C ILE A 77 -2.41 -6.94 22.43
N HIS A 78 -2.56 -6.23 23.55
CA HIS A 78 -3.48 -5.09 23.64
C HIS A 78 -3.13 -4.00 22.63
N ARG A 79 -1.84 -3.68 22.47
CA ARG A 79 -1.39 -2.66 21.50
C ARG A 79 -1.65 -3.06 20.05
N LEU A 80 -1.45 -4.33 19.70
CA LEU A 80 -1.77 -4.85 18.36
C LEU A 80 -3.26 -4.74 18.05
N VAL A 81 -4.13 -5.03 19.02
CA VAL A 81 -5.58 -4.86 18.86
C VAL A 81 -5.95 -3.38 18.67
N GLU A 82 -5.37 -2.47 19.46
CA GLU A 82 -5.57 -1.02 19.30
C GLU A 82 -5.14 -0.54 17.90
N PHE A 83 -4.09 -1.16 17.35
CA PHE A 83 -3.59 -0.91 16.00
C PHE A 83 -4.45 -1.53 14.88
N GLY A 84 -5.56 -2.17 15.25
CA GLY A 84 -6.48 -2.78 14.30
C GLY A 84 -5.96 -4.09 13.71
N TYR A 85 -5.00 -4.76 14.35
CA TYR A 85 -4.65 -6.12 13.98
C TYR A 85 -5.74 -7.10 14.42
N LEU A 86 -6.07 -8.03 13.55
CA LEU A 86 -7.07 -9.06 13.83
C LEU A 86 -6.41 -10.27 14.49
N ARG A 87 -6.88 -10.63 15.68
CA ARG A 87 -6.50 -11.88 16.33
C ARG A 87 -7.16 -13.06 15.64
N VAL A 88 -6.36 -14.00 15.17
CA VAL A 88 -6.80 -15.22 14.48
C VAL A 88 -6.10 -16.44 15.06
N ASP A 89 -6.60 -17.63 14.75
CA ASP A 89 -5.95 -18.88 15.16
C ASP A 89 -4.71 -19.18 14.31
N MET A 90 -4.72 -18.78 13.04
CA MET A 90 -3.63 -18.97 12.09
C MET A 90 -3.53 -17.78 11.15
N VAL A 91 -2.33 -17.20 11.07
CA VAL A 91 -2.05 -16.01 10.25
C VAL A 91 -2.05 -16.36 8.77
N GLY A 92 -2.92 -15.68 8.01
CA GLY A 92 -3.10 -15.85 6.57
C GLY A 92 -2.89 -14.58 5.74
N LYS A 93 -3.07 -13.41 6.34
CA LYS A 93 -3.05 -12.11 5.66
C LYS A 93 -2.36 -11.04 6.48
N ARG A 94 -1.93 -9.98 5.80
CA ARG A 94 -1.40 -8.76 6.42
C ARG A 94 -2.46 -8.17 7.38
N GLY A 95 -1.99 -7.72 8.54
CA GLY A 95 -2.84 -7.19 9.61
C GLY A 95 -3.46 -8.25 10.52
N GLU A 96 -2.99 -9.49 10.46
CA GLU A 96 -3.41 -10.57 11.36
C GLU A 96 -2.29 -10.94 12.33
N PHE A 97 -2.67 -11.43 13.51
CA PHE A 97 -1.75 -12.06 14.46
C PHE A 97 -2.38 -13.27 15.15
N ALA A 98 -1.55 -14.23 15.57
CA ALA A 98 -1.96 -15.41 16.33
C ALA A 98 -1.02 -15.61 17.53
N VAL A 99 -1.59 -16.05 18.66
CA VAL A 99 -0.84 -16.30 19.90
C VAL A 99 -0.95 -17.77 20.28
N ARG A 100 0.19 -18.42 20.52
CA ARG A 100 0.27 -19.85 20.89
C ARG A 100 1.33 -20.05 21.96
N GLY A 101 0.93 -19.96 23.23
CA GLY A 101 1.88 -19.99 24.35
C GLY A 101 2.83 -18.79 24.27
N GLY A 102 4.14 -19.02 24.36
CA GLY A 102 5.17 -17.98 24.21
C GLY A 102 5.51 -17.62 22.76
N ILE A 103 4.59 -17.83 21.81
CA ILE A 103 4.81 -17.55 20.39
C ILE A 103 3.75 -16.57 19.90
N LEU A 104 4.20 -15.54 19.20
CA LEU A 104 3.37 -14.60 18.45
C LEU A 104 3.71 -14.72 16.96
N ASP A 105 2.74 -15.17 16.16
CA ASP A 105 2.82 -15.04 14.70
C ASP A 105 2.18 -13.71 14.31
N LEU A 106 2.90 -12.86 13.57
CA LEU A 106 2.47 -11.50 13.22
C LEU A 106 2.71 -11.23 11.74
N PHE A 107 1.69 -10.74 11.03
CA PHE A 107 1.85 -10.27 9.65
C PHE A 107 1.72 -8.75 9.57
N SER A 108 2.84 -8.04 9.69
CA SER A 108 2.86 -6.58 9.52
C SER A 108 2.34 -6.16 8.14
N PRO A 109 1.55 -5.06 8.02
CA PRO A 109 1.02 -4.60 6.75
C PRO A 109 2.08 -4.11 5.77
N THR A 110 3.31 -3.84 6.23
CA THR A 110 4.42 -3.42 5.37
C THR A 110 5.39 -4.56 5.03
N ALA A 111 5.36 -5.67 5.77
CA ALA A 111 6.30 -6.79 5.62
C ALA A 111 5.93 -7.73 4.46
N ASP A 112 6.94 -8.30 3.79
CA ASP A 112 6.72 -9.27 2.69
C ASP A 112 6.24 -10.64 3.18
N HIS A 113 6.71 -11.06 4.35
CA HIS A 113 6.36 -12.33 4.98
C HIS A 113 5.90 -12.10 6.42
N PRO A 114 4.98 -12.93 6.95
CA PRO A 114 4.70 -12.94 8.37
C PRO A 114 5.92 -13.43 9.16
N VAL A 115 6.04 -12.98 10.40
CA VAL A 115 7.15 -13.29 11.29
C VAL A 115 6.62 -13.98 12.52
N ARG A 116 7.26 -15.10 12.88
CA ARG A 116 7.09 -15.78 14.15
C ARG A 116 8.08 -15.19 15.15
N VAL A 117 7.53 -14.69 16.25
CA VAL A 117 8.25 -14.06 17.36
C VAL A 117 8.18 -15.01 18.54
N GLU A 118 9.33 -15.48 19.00
CA GLU A 118 9.41 -16.44 20.11
C GLU A 118 9.89 -15.75 21.38
N PHE A 119 9.13 -15.95 22.46
CA PHE A 119 9.37 -15.34 23.75
C PHE A 119 9.86 -16.37 24.77
N TRP A 120 10.75 -15.91 25.65
CA TRP A 120 11.10 -16.60 26.88
C TRP A 120 10.79 -15.70 28.08
N GLY A 121 9.63 -15.95 28.70
CA GLY A 121 9.05 -14.95 29.60
C GLY A 121 8.65 -13.72 28.79
N ASP A 122 9.26 -12.58 29.10
CA ASP A 122 9.00 -11.28 28.47
C ASP A 122 10.06 -10.90 27.42
N GLU A 123 11.11 -11.72 27.26
CA GLU A 123 12.22 -11.46 26.34
C GLU A 123 11.96 -12.10 24.97
N ILE A 124 12.16 -11.34 23.87
CA ILE A 124 12.18 -11.90 22.52
C ILE A 124 13.49 -12.66 22.30
N THR A 125 13.39 -13.96 22.09
CA THR A 125 14.54 -14.84 21.84
C THR A 125 14.83 -15.03 20.35
N GLU A 126 13.80 -15.05 19.50
CA GLU A 126 13.97 -15.33 18.08
C GLU A 126 12.89 -14.69 17.22
N LEU A 127 13.29 -14.30 16.00
CA LEU A 127 12.43 -13.80 14.93
C LEU A 127 12.65 -14.67 13.68
N ARG A 128 11.58 -15.27 13.16
CA ARG A 128 11.64 -16.12 11.96
C ARG A 128 10.55 -15.77 10.96
N ALA A 129 10.93 -15.38 9.74
CA ALA A 129 9.96 -15.28 8.64
C ALA A 129 9.39 -16.68 8.32
N PHE A 130 8.11 -16.77 7.96
CA PHE A 130 7.48 -18.04 7.57
C PHE A 130 6.56 -17.89 6.36
N ALA A 131 6.31 -18.98 5.65
CA ALA A 131 5.37 -18.99 4.54
C ALA A 131 3.94 -19.22 5.02
N VAL A 132 3.01 -18.38 4.57
CA VAL A 132 1.57 -18.52 4.88
C VAL A 132 1.00 -19.87 4.42
N SER A 133 1.52 -20.43 3.33
CA SER A 133 0.97 -21.64 2.70
C SER A 133 1.12 -22.91 3.53
N ASP A 134 2.19 -23.02 4.30
CA ASP A 134 2.52 -24.24 5.08
C ASP A 134 2.93 -23.92 6.53
N GLN A 135 2.95 -22.65 6.92
CA GLN A 135 3.28 -22.16 8.26
C GLN A 135 4.69 -22.57 8.71
N ARG A 136 5.60 -22.77 7.75
CA ARG A 136 7.00 -23.16 8.00
C ARG A 136 7.94 -21.99 7.82
N SER A 137 8.97 -21.95 8.65
CA SER A 137 10.02 -20.94 8.60
C SER A 137 10.74 -20.95 7.26
N LEU A 138 11.15 -19.77 6.81
CA LEU A 138 11.91 -19.53 5.59
C LEU A 138 13.40 -19.42 5.95
N PRO A 139 14.22 -20.46 5.70
CA PRO A 139 15.59 -20.52 6.22
C PRO A 139 16.53 -19.43 5.65
N ASP A 140 16.26 -18.93 4.44
CA ASP A 140 17.08 -17.89 3.79
C ASP A 140 16.57 -16.45 4.02
N HIS A 141 15.68 -16.25 5.00
CA HIS A 141 15.06 -14.95 5.30
C HIS A 141 15.29 -14.61 6.77
N GLU A 142 16.50 -14.12 7.08
CA GLU A 142 16.83 -13.59 8.39
C GLU A 142 16.00 -12.33 8.68
N VAL A 143 15.54 -12.20 9.93
CA VAL A 143 14.73 -11.07 10.38
C VAL A 143 15.35 -10.52 11.65
N ASP A 144 15.98 -9.35 11.54
CA ASP A 144 16.60 -8.68 12.70
C ASP A 144 15.61 -7.74 13.42
N LEU A 145 14.59 -7.28 12.70
CA LEU A 145 13.66 -6.26 13.15
C LEU A 145 12.30 -6.47 12.50
N VAL A 146 11.24 -6.38 13.31
CA VAL A 146 9.86 -6.27 12.81
C VAL A 146 9.32 -4.90 13.20
N ILE A 147 8.87 -4.15 12.20
CA ILE A 147 8.12 -2.91 12.39
C ILE A 147 6.66 -3.18 12.02
N ALA A 148 5.77 -2.99 12.99
CA ALA A 148 4.35 -3.26 12.90
C ALA A 148 3.57 -1.95 13.12
N PRO A 149 3.36 -1.15 12.05
CA PRO A 149 2.52 0.04 12.11
C PRO A 149 1.03 -0.35 12.18
N PRO A 150 0.13 0.59 12.50
CA PRO A 150 -1.30 0.31 12.49
C PRO A 150 -1.85 -0.18 11.15
N CYS A 151 -2.93 -0.99 11.22
CA CYS A 151 -3.67 -1.51 10.08
C CYS A 151 -4.88 -0.65 9.69
N ARG A 152 -5.13 0.43 10.45
CA ARG A 152 -6.26 1.35 10.33
C ARG A 152 -5.80 2.79 10.52
N GLU A 153 -6.47 3.75 9.86
CA GLU A 153 -6.19 5.19 10.05
C GLU A 153 -7.07 5.82 11.15
N LEU A 154 -8.09 5.12 11.63
CA LEU A 154 -8.80 5.42 12.88
C LEU A 154 -8.34 4.42 13.96
N LEU A 155 -7.62 4.90 14.98
CA LEU A 155 -7.16 4.06 16.08
C LEU A 155 -8.20 4.06 17.22
N LEU A 156 -8.46 2.89 17.80
CA LEU A 156 -9.42 2.73 18.90
C LEU A 156 -8.79 3.06 20.26
N THR A 157 -8.20 4.26 20.36
CA THR A 157 -7.71 4.81 21.62
C THR A 157 -8.83 4.94 22.64
N GLN A 158 -8.51 5.06 23.93
CA GLN A 158 -9.53 5.24 24.97
C GLN A 158 -10.46 6.43 24.68
N GLU A 159 -9.90 7.55 24.21
CA GLU A 159 -10.69 8.74 23.86
C GLU A 159 -11.67 8.48 22.70
N VAL A 160 -11.23 7.79 21.63
CA VAL A 160 -12.10 7.39 20.51
C VAL A 160 -13.21 6.46 20.98
N ARG A 161 -12.90 5.52 21.88
CA ARG A 161 -13.86 4.57 22.44
C ARG A 161 -14.91 5.27 23.32
N ASP A 162 -14.48 6.24 24.13
CA ASP A 162 -15.38 7.04 24.96
C ASP A 162 -16.32 7.90 24.10
N ARG A 163 -15.80 8.52 23.04
CA ARG A 163 -16.62 9.25 22.06
C ARG A 163 -17.62 8.35 21.35
N ALA A 164 -17.22 7.14 20.97
CA ALA A 164 -18.13 6.16 20.39
C ALA A 164 -19.26 5.78 21.35
N ALA A 165 -18.97 5.60 22.65
CA ALA A 165 -19.99 5.32 23.66
C ALA A 165 -20.99 6.47 23.84
N VAL A 166 -20.51 7.72 23.84
CA VAL A 166 -21.37 8.90 23.90
C VAL A 166 -22.28 8.98 22.67
N LEU A 167 -21.72 8.79 21.47
CA LEU A 167 -22.51 8.78 20.24
C LEU A 167 -23.56 7.67 20.21
N ALA A 168 -23.24 6.48 20.75
CA ALA A 168 -24.20 5.39 20.84
C ALA A 168 -25.39 5.77 21.74
N ALA A 169 -25.12 6.44 22.86
CA ALA A 169 -26.16 6.90 23.78
C ALA A 169 -27.03 8.00 23.17
N ASP A 170 -26.41 9.00 22.52
CA ASP A 170 -27.11 10.12 21.88
C ASP A 170 -28.00 9.66 20.70
N ASN A 171 -27.62 8.56 20.03
CA ASN A 171 -28.27 8.09 18.80
C ASN A 171 -29.02 6.75 18.99
N ALA A 172 -29.58 6.52 20.18
CA ALA A 172 -30.29 5.28 20.54
C ALA A 172 -31.44 4.87 19.59
N GLY A 173 -31.92 5.80 18.75
CA GLY A 173 -32.94 5.55 17.74
C GLY A 173 -32.46 4.81 16.48
N ASP A 174 -31.15 4.78 16.20
CA ASP A 174 -30.56 4.10 15.04
C ASP A 174 -29.84 2.81 15.48
N THR A 175 -30.54 1.67 15.39
CA THR A 175 -30.01 0.37 15.84
C THR A 175 -28.74 -0.05 15.12
N ALA A 176 -28.61 0.24 13.82
CA ALA A 176 -27.45 -0.17 13.04
C ALA A 176 -26.21 0.67 13.39
N LEU A 177 -26.42 1.97 13.68
CA LEU A 177 -25.37 2.86 14.14
C LEU A 177 -24.89 2.47 15.53
N VAL A 178 -25.84 2.26 16.45
CA VAL A 178 -25.56 1.87 17.83
C VAL A 178 -24.79 0.55 17.87
N GLU A 179 -25.16 -0.46 17.08
CA GLU A 179 -24.42 -1.73 17.03
C GLU A 179 -22.95 -1.53 16.60
N MET A 180 -22.71 -0.65 15.63
CA MET A 180 -21.36 -0.30 15.18
C MET A 180 -20.59 0.44 16.28
N LEU A 181 -21.20 1.47 16.88
CA LEU A 181 -20.58 2.29 17.92
C LEU A 181 -20.33 1.52 19.22
N ASP A 182 -21.19 0.58 19.59
CA ASP A 182 -21.00 -0.31 20.74
C ASP A 182 -19.78 -1.22 20.55
N LYS A 183 -19.59 -1.75 19.33
CA LYS A 183 -18.37 -2.51 18.99
C LYS A 183 -17.13 -1.62 19.09
N LEU A 184 -17.19 -0.42 18.54
CA LEU A 184 -16.09 0.54 18.59
C LEU A 184 -15.76 0.95 20.03
N SER A 185 -16.76 1.23 20.87
CA SER A 185 -16.55 1.57 22.29
C SER A 185 -16.01 0.39 23.10
N ALA A 186 -16.33 -0.84 22.72
CA ALA A 186 -15.71 -2.05 23.25
C ALA A 186 -14.29 -2.32 22.74
N GLY A 187 -13.75 -1.48 21.84
CA GLY A 187 -12.41 -1.66 21.26
C GLY A 187 -12.36 -2.70 20.13
N VAL A 188 -13.51 -3.04 19.54
CA VAL A 188 -13.61 -3.98 18.43
C VAL A 188 -13.68 -3.21 17.11
N PRO A 189 -12.67 -3.31 16.23
CA PRO A 189 -12.71 -2.65 14.93
C PRO A 189 -13.80 -3.27 14.04
N VAL A 190 -14.43 -2.43 13.22
CA VAL A 190 -15.51 -2.81 12.30
C VAL A 190 -15.23 -2.29 10.91
N GLU A 191 -15.71 -3.00 9.90
CA GLU A 191 -15.59 -2.62 8.50
C GLU A 191 -16.22 -1.24 8.24
N GLY A 192 -15.49 -0.35 7.57
CA GLY A 192 -15.95 0.99 7.22
C GLY A 192 -15.91 2.01 8.37
N MET A 193 -15.31 1.69 9.52
CA MET A 193 -15.25 2.62 10.66
C MET A 193 -14.52 3.94 10.32
N GLU A 194 -13.66 3.95 9.31
CA GLU A 194 -13.01 5.15 8.79
C GLU A 194 -14.00 6.24 8.34
N ALA A 195 -15.21 5.86 7.94
CA ALA A 195 -16.26 6.83 7.57
C ALA A 195 -16.66 7.72 8.75
N LEU A 196 -16.43 7.27 9.99
CA LEU A 196 -16.74 8.00 11.23
C LEU A 196 -15.55 8.81 11.76
N LEU A 197 -14.43 8.86 11.03
CA LEU A 197 -13.23 9.63 11.41
C LEU A 197 -13.55 11.05 11.91
N PRO A 198 -14.34 11.88 11.21
CA PRO A 198 -14.65 13.26 11.66
C PRO A 198 -15.34 13.34 13.03
N LEU A 199 -16.06 12.30 13.42
CA LEU A 199 -16.84 12.28 14.66
C LEU A 199 -16.02 11.71 15.82
N LEU A 200 -15.24 10.67 15.52
CA LEU A 200 -14.54 9.88 16.52
C LEU A 200 -13.14 10.40 16.81
N GLN A 201 -12.42 10.90 15.80
CA GLN A 201 -11.07 11.41 15.97
C GLN A 201 -11.09 12.90 16.35
N PRO A 202 -10.52 13.28 17.51
CA PRO A 202 -10.36 14.69 17.86
C PRO A 202 -9.35 15.41 16.94
N GLY A 203 -9.55 16.71 16.75
CA GLY A 203 -8.67 17.58 15.98
C GLY A 203 -9.08 17.79 14.52
N GLU A 204 -8.41 18.72 13.85
CA GLU A 204 -8.68 19.01 12.44
C GLU A 204 -8.02 17.97 11.53
N LEU A 205 -8.77 17.49 10.54
CA LEU A 205 -8.22 16.63 9.51
C LEU A 205 -7.22 17.42 8.65
N GLN A 206 -6.10 16.78 8.33
CA GLN A 206 -5.00 17.38 7.56
C GLN A 206 -4.95 16.79 6.15
N LEU A 207 -4.34 17.51 5.21
CA LEU A 207 -3.99 16.99 3.88
C LEU A 207 -2.56 16.46 3.87
N LEU A 208 -2.25 15.60 2.89
CA LEU A 208 -0.84 15.24 2.62
C LEU A 208 0.01 16.49 2.38
N ALA A 209 -0.57 17.50 1.73
CA ALA A 209 0.05 18.79 1.49
C ALA A 209 0.25 19.64 2.76
N ASP A 210 -0.08 19.14 3.95
CA ASP A 210 0.23 19.77 5.24
C ASP A 210 1.35 19.01 5.97
N THR A 211 1.58 17.73 5.66
CA THR A 211 2.59 16.89 6.34
C THR A 211 3.99 16.93 5.73
N LEU A 212 4.14 17.40 4.49
CA LEU A 212 5.46 17.48 3.83
C LEU A 212 6.44 18.45 4.54
N PRO A 213 7.75 18.18 4.50
CA PRO A 213 8.77 19.06 5.06
C PRO A 213 8.77 20.46 4.43
N ALA A 214 9.25 21.45 5.18
CA ALA A 214 9.49 22.80 4.66
C ALA A 214 10.42 22.77 3.44
N GLY A 215 10.12 23.61 2.44
CA GLY A 215 10.86 23.65 1.18
C GLY A 215 10.53 22.51 0.20
N THR A 216 9.51 21.70 0.48
CA THR A 216 9.03 20.69 -0.48
C THR A 216 8.31 21.36 -1.66
N HIS A 217 8.64 20.94 -2.88
CA HIS A 217 7.96 21.38 -4.11
C HIS A 217 6.87 20.36 -4.49
N VAL A 218 5.67 20.85 -4.80
CA VAL A 218 4.59 20.02 -5.33
C VAL A 218 4.60 20.14 -6.85
N LEU A 219 4.90 19.04 -7.55
CA LEU A 219 4.89 18.97 -9.01
C LEU A 219 3.69 18.15 -9.50
N LEU A 220 2.81 18.76 -10.29
CA LEU A 220 1.72 18.08 -10.96
C LEU A 220 2.11 17.68 -12.38
N CYS A 221 2.09 16.38 -12.68
CA CYS A 221 2.24 15.86 -14.04
C CYS A 221 0.88 15.73 -14.72
N ASP A 222 0.69 16.36 -15.89
CA ASP A 222 -0.61 16.50 -16.56
C ASP A 222 -1.67 17.23 -15.71
N PRO A 223 -1.49 18.53 -15.40
CA PRO A 223 -2.35 19.28 -14.47
C PRO A 223 -3.84 19.27 -14.85
N GLU A 224 -4.18 19.31 -16.14
CA GLU A 224 -5.60 19.28 -16.59
C GLU A 224 -6.26 17.92 -16.37
N ARG A 225 -5.52 16.82 -16.54
CA ARG A 225 -6.02 15.47 -16.20
C ARG A 225 -6.23 15.34 -14.69
N ILE A 226 -5.29 15.85 -13.91
CA ILE A 226 -5.39 15.90 -12.44
C ILE A 226 -6.60 16.73 -12.00
N ARG A 227 -6.81 17.92 -12.60
CA ARG A 227 -7.96 18.79 -12.30
C ARG A 227 -9.30 18.11 -12.59
N THR A 228 -9.41 17.48 -13.76
CA THR A 228 -10.61 16.73 -14.15
C THR A 228 -10.86 15.58 -13.18
N ARG A 229 -9.83 14.77 -12.90
CA ARG A 229 -9.94 13.64 -11.98
C ARG A 229 -10.27 14.07 -10.55
N ALA A 230 -9.71 15.17 -10.05
CA ALA A 230 -10.05 15.72 -8.75
C ALA A 230 -11.53 16.14 -8.68
N THR A 231 -12.03 16.78 -9.74
CA THR A 231 -13.44 17.19 -9.85
C THR A 231 -14.37 15.98 -9.82
N ASP A 232 -14.04 14.93 -10.58
CA ASP A 232 -14.79 13.67 -10.57
C ASP A 232 -14.78 13.01 -9.19
N LEU A 233 -13.63 12.99 -8.50
CA LEU A 233 -13.52 12.41 -7.15
C LEU A 233 -14.38 13.17 -6.14
N VAL A 234 -14.36 14.50 -6.16
CA VAL A 234 -15.20 15.32 -5.28
C VAL A 234 -16.68 15.06 -5.56
N ARG A 235 -17.10 15.07 -6.84
CA ARG A 235 -18.49 14.80 -7.22
C ARG A 235 -18.93 13.41 -6.78
N THR A 236 -18.19 12.36 -7.16
CA THR A 236 -18.53 10.98 -6.78
C THR A 236 -18.48 10.79 -5.27
N GLY A 237 -17.55 11.41 -4.56
CA GLY A 237 -17.50 11.39 -3.09
C GLY A 237 -18.75 12.01 -2.46
N GLN A 238 -19.24 13.13 -2.99
CA GLN A 238 -20.47 13.78 -2.56
C GLN A 238 -21.71 12.94 -2.86
N GLU A 239 -21.81 12.37 -4.07
CA GLU A 239 -22.90 11.46 -4.46
C GLU A 239 -22.96 10.24 -3.52
N PHE A 240 -21.80 9.66 -3.16
CA PHE A 240 -21.73 8.55 -2.22
C PHE A 240 -22.03 8.95 -0.78
N LEU A 241 -21.59 10.14 -0.36
CA LEU A 241 -21.96 10.70 0.94
C LEU A 241 -23.50 10.77 1.00
N GLU A 242 -24.13 11.51 0.07
CA GLU A 242 -25.59 11.64 0.03
C GLU A 242 -26.31 10.29 -0.04
N ALA A 243 -25.86 9.35 -0.88
CA ALA A 243 -26.48 8.04 -1.04
C ALA A 243 -26.31 7.10 0.17
N SER A 244 -25.13 7.07 0.78
CA SER A 244 -24.83 6.19 1.93
C SER A 244 -25.64 6.57 3.16
N TRP A 245 -26.12 7.82 3.24
CA TRP A 245 -26.89 8.34 4.37
C TRP A 245 -28.39 8.54 4.06
N THR A 246 -28.85 8.49 2.80
CA THR A 246 -30.31 8.66 2.46
C THR A 246 -31.07 7.35 2.19
N ALA A 247 -30.40 6.22 1.97
CA ALA A 247 -31.05 5.02 1.40
C ALA A 247 -31.90 4.19 2.38
N ALA A 248 -32.82 4.78 3.16
CA ALA A 248 -33.69 4.08 4.13
C ALA A 248 -34.66 3.04 3.53
N SER A 249 -34.43 2.57 2.31
CA SER A 249 -35.36 1.76 1.55
C SER A 249 -34.64 0.62 0.84
N ILE A 250 -34.88 -0.59 1.35
CA ILE A 250 -34.82 -1.92 0.72
C ILE A 250 -33.91 -2.92 1.48
N GLY A 251 -34.50 -3.55 2.50
CA GLY A 251 -34.38 -5.01 2.70
C GLY A 251 -33.09 -5.63 3.25
N GLY A 252 -32.08 -4.87 3.63
CA GLY A 252 -30.90 -5.37 4.35
C GLY A 252 -30.15 -4.21 5.00
N ALA A 253 -29.83 -4.32 6.29
CA ALA A 253 -29.18 -3.32 7.15
C ALA A 253 -29.49 -1.86 6.75
N ALA A 254 -30.51 -1.25 7.38
CA ALA A 254 -30.88 0.15 7.15
C ALA A 254 -29.62 1.05 7.11
N PRO A 255 -29.53 2.01 6.17
CA PRO A 255 -28.45 2.98 6.22
C PRO A 255 -28.56 3.79 7.49
N LEU A 256 -27.38 4.18 7.94
CA LEU A 256 -27.21 5.09 9.05
C LEU A 256 -27.78 6.43 8.58
N ASP A 257 -28.76 7.00 9.27
CA ASP A 257 -29.18 8.37 8.97
C ASP A 257 -28.34 9.31 9.82
N THR A 258 -27.14 9.62 9.35
CA THR A 258 -26.26 10.53 10.08
C THR A 258 -26.56 11.99 9.83
N SER A 259 -27.52 12.31 8.95
CA SER A 259 -28.00 13.68 8.77
C SER A 259 -28.81 14.17 9.98
N THR A 260 -29.23 13.23 10.83
CA THR A 260 -29.91 13.46 12.11
C THR A 260 -29.08 13.07 13.33
N LEU A 261 -27.76 12.85 13.15
CA LEU A 261 -26.83 12.53 14.25
C LEU A 261 -26.93 13.57 15.37
N ASP A 262 -27.30 13.11 16.55
CA ASP A 262 -27.14 13.90 17.76
C ASP A 262 -25.70 13.77 18.23
N THR A 263 -24.97 14.90 18.20
CA THR A 263 -23.62 15.03 18.75
C THR A 263 -23.58 16.09 19.85
N SER A 264 -24.74 16.46 20.41
CA SER A 264 -24.85 17.55 21.38
C SER A 264 -24.05 17.32 22.65
N SER A 265 -23.80 16.05 23.01
CA SER A 265 -23.00 15.66 24.16
C SER A 265 -21.48 15.59 23.87
N LEU A 266 -21.03 15.78 22.62
CA LEU A 266 -19.61 15.78 22.25
C LEU A 266 -19.03 17.21 22.18
N GLU A 267 -18.15 17.55 23.12
CA GLU A 267 -17.38 18.80 23.07
C GLU A 267 -16.39 18.81 21.89
N GLY A 268 -16.36 19.92 21.13
CA GLY A 268 -15.42 20.13 20.02
C GLY A 268 -15.68 19.28 18.77
N ALA A 269 -16.75 18.49 18.72
CA ALA A 269 -17.18 17.82 17.50
C ALA A 269 -17.85 18.82 16.55
N SER A 270 -17.23 19.09 15.39
CA SER A 270 -17.98 19.72 14.31
C SER A 270 -18.90 18.66 13.71
N LEU A 271 -20.20 18.97 13.56
CA LEU A 271 -21.20 18.11 12.89
C LEU A 271 -20.93 17.90 11.39
N ASP A 272 -19.74 18.28 10.90
CA ASP A 272 -19.37 18.17 9.50
C ASP A 272 -18.78 16.79 9.20
N LEU A 273 -19.65 15.82 8.95
CA LEU A 273 -19.24 14.54 8.35
C LEU A 273 -18.59 14.72 6.97
N GLY A 274 -18.87 15.83 6.28
CA GLY A 274 -18.18 16.23 5.07
C GLY A 274 -16.72 16.66 5.32
N ALA A 275 -16.27 16.76 6.58
CA ALA A 275 -14.90 17.11 6.90
C ALA A 275 -13.91 16.07 6.33
N SER A 276 -14.26 14.78 6.21
CA SER A 276 -13.41 13.79 5.54
C SER A 276 -13.64 13.67 4.04
N ALA A 277 -14.58 14.44 3.46
CA ALA A 277 -14.82 14.48 2.03
C ALA A 277 -13.58 15.02 1.28
N TYR A 278 -13.39 14.55 0.06
CA TYR A 278 -12.31 15.03 -0.80
C TYR A 278 -12.35 16.55 -0.94
N ARG A 279 -11.18 17.18 -0.79
CA ARG A 279 -11.01 18.62 -1.03
C ARG A 279 -10.92 18.91 -2.53
N SER A 280 -11.33 20.10 -2.93
CA SER A 280 -11.04 20.56 -4.28
C SER A 280 -9.53 20.74 -4.47
N LEU A 281 -9.04 20.57 -5.70
CA LEU A 281 -7.63 20.81 -6.01
C LEU A 281 -7.20 22.26 -5.67
N ARG A 282 -8.15 23.21 -5.72
CA ARG A 282 -7.93 24.60 -5.30
C ARG A 282 -7.61 24.69 -3.81
N GLN A 283 -8.41 24.06 -2.95
CA GLN A 283 -8.17 24.03 -1.50
C GLN A 283 -6.83 23.37 -1.17
N VAL A 284 -6.46 22.29 -1.87
CA VAL A 284 -5.13 21.67 -1.69
C VAL A 284 -4.01 22.64 -2.06
N ARG A 285 -4.15 23.36 -3.19
CA ARG A 285 -3.17 24.38 -3.60
C ARG A 285 -3.07 25.51 -2.59
N GLU A 286 -4.20 26.00 -2.08
CA GLU A 286 -4.24 27.03 -1.04
C GLU A 286 -3.51 26.55 0.23
N SER A 287 -3.76 25.31 0.67
CA SER A 287 -3.06 24.71 1.82
C SER A 287 -1.55 24.64 1.59
N ALA A 288 -1.12 24.16 0.41
CA ALA A 288 0.29 24.11 0.05
C ALA A 288 0.94 25.51 0.06
N GLN A 289 0.24 26.53 -0.45
CA GLN A 289 0.71 27.92 -0.50
C GLN A 289 0.82 28.55 0.89
N VAL A 290 -0.14 28.30 1.78
CA VAL A 290 -0.08 28.75 3.19
C VAL A 290 1.16 28.21 3.87
N HIS A 291 1.56 26.98 3.56
CA HIS A 291 2.79 26.34 4.06
C HIS A 291 4.05 26.67 3.24
N GLY A 292 3.98 27.64 2.33
CA GLY A 292 5.13 28.09 1.52
C GLY A 292 5.66 27.06 0.53
N ARG A 293 4.84 26.09 0.11
CA ARG A 293 5.23 25.00 -0.80
C ARG A 293 5.01 25.44 -2.26
N PRO A 294 6.06 25.51 -3.09
CA PRO A 294 5.91 25.85 -4.50
C PRO A 294 5.00 24.86 -5.22
N TRP A 295 4.15 25.39 -6.10
CA TRP A 295 3.19 24.60 -6.87
C TRP A 295 3.56 24.65 -8.36
N TRP A 296 4.17 23.58 -8.83
CA TRP A 296 4.69 23.45 -10.18
C TRP A 296 3.85 22.49 -11.01
N THR A 297 3.94 22.64 -12.32
CA THR A 297 3.24 21.78 -13.28
C THR A 297 4.19 21.38 -14.39
N ILE A 298 4.05 20.15 -14.87
CA ILE A 298 4.64 19.69 -16.12
C ILE A 298 3.53 19.09 -16.99
N SER A 299 3.51 19.49 -18.26
CA SER A 299 2.47 19.12 -19.22
C SER A 299 3.12 18.90 -20.58
N PRO A 300 2.69 17.89 -21.37
CA PRO A 300 3.11 17.74 -22.76
C PRO A 300 2.48 18.81 -23.67
N LEU A 301 1.50 19.56 -23.18
CA LEU A 301 0.82 20.64 -23.89
C LEU A 301 1.11 21.97 -23.19
N ALA A 302 1.60 22.95 -23.94
CA ALA A 302 1.65 24.33 -23.48
C ALA A 302 0.22 24.87 -23.29
N SER A 303 0.00 25.69 -22.27
CA SER A 303 -1.29 26.39 -22.09
C SER A 303 -1.46 27.54 -23.09
N GLY A 304 -0.34 27.99 -23.69
CA GLY A 304 -0.32 29.09 -24.66
C GLY A 304 -0.31 30.48 -24.02
N ASN A 305 -0.14 30.58 -22.70
CA ASN A 305 -0.05 31.86 -21.99
C ASN A 305 1.37 32.46 -21.98
N GLY A 306 2.40 31.68 -22.36
CA GLY A 306 3.78 32.14 -22.48
C GLY A 306 4.51 32.28 -21.15
N GLU A 307 3.92 31.78 -20.06
CA GLU A 307 4.55 31.74 -18.74
C GLU A 307 5.33 30.46 -18.51
N GLU A 308 5.19 29.46 -19.39
CA GLU A 308 5.86 28.18 -19.27
C GLU A 308 7.28 28.19 -19.82
N VAL A 309 8.11 27.34 -19.24
CA VAL A 309 9.42 26.99 -19.79
C VAL A 309 9.26 25.74 -20.63
N GLU A 310 9.46 25.86 -21.94
CA GLU A 310 9.51 24.71 -22.84
C GLU A 310 10.84 23.98 -22.66
N LEU A 311 10.77 22.68 -22.37
CA LEU A 311 11.94 21.82 -22.29
C LEU A 311 12.20 21.20 -23.66
N ALA A 312 13.42 21.32 -24.16
CA ALA A 312 13.86 20.65 -25.39
C ALA A 312 14.00 19.14 -25.14
N VAL A 313 12.89 18.42 -25.21
CA VAL A 313 12.81 16.97 -25.03
C VAL A 313 11.89 16.39 -26.09
N ASP A 314 12.42 15.51 -26.91
CA ASP A 314 11.68 14.84 -27.99
C ASP A 314 11.43 13.37 -27.64
N PRO A 315 10.30 12.77 -28.08
CA PRO A 315 10.09 11.34 -27.94
C PRO A 315 11.03 10.55 -28.87
N VAL A 316 11.43 9.36 -28.44
CA VAL A 316 12.13 8.41 -29.33
C VAL A 316 11.14 7.86 -30.37
N PRO A 317 11.53 7.69 -31.65
CA PRO A 317 10.68 7.06 -32.65
C PRO A 317 10.32 5.61 -32.27
N GLU A 318 9.02 5.30 -32.21
CA GLU A 318 8.54 3.95 -31.91
C GLU A 318 8.80 3.00 -33.10
N VAL A 319 9.45 1.85 -32.83
CA VAL A 319 9.75 0.84 -33.85
C VAL A 319 8.52 -0.02 -34.21
N ARG A 320 7.59 -0.23 -33.26
CA ARG A 320 6.35 -1.03 -33.40
C ARG A 320 6.54 -2.40 -34.08
N GLY A 321 7.66 -3.06 -33.85
CA GLY A 321 7.98 -4.36 -34.44
C GLY A 321 8.44 -4.34 -35.91
N SER A 322 8.65 -3.16 -36.51
CA SER A 322 9.22 -3.03 -37.85
C SER A 322 10.74 -3.23 -37.83
N GLU A 323 11.24 -4.23 -38.56
CA GLU A 323 12.69 -4.45 -38.70
C GLU A 323 13.39 -3.27 -39.41
N GLU A 324 12.71 -2.63 -40.36
CA GLU A 324 13.22 -1.45 -41.05
C GLU A 324 13.40 -0.27 -40.08
N ALA A 325 12.39 -0.03 -39.22
CA ALA A 325 12.45 1.03 -38.23
C ALA A 325 13.52 0.74 -37.15
N LEU A 326 13.69 -0.52 -36.76
CA LEU A 326 14.72 -0.93 -35.82
C LEU A 326 16.12 -0.68 -36.39
N THR A 327 16.32 -1.04 -37.66
CA THR A 327 17.58 -0.83 -38.37
C THR A 327 17.88 0.66 -38.49
N ALA A 328 16.88 1.48 -38.81
CA ALA A 328 17.02 2.94 -38.86
C ALA A 328 17.37 3.54 -37.48
N LEU A 329 16.76 3.05 -36.40
CA LEU A 329 17.07 3.46 -35.04
C LEU A 329 18.52 3.11 -34.67
N TYR A 330 18.98 1.90 -34.96
CA TYR A 330 20.37 1.49 -34.72
C TYR A 330 21.37 2.33 -35.51
N ALA A 331 21.09 2.62 -36.78
CA ALA A 331 21.91 3.52 -37.58
C ALA A 331 21.96 4.93 -36.98
N THR A 332 20.82 5.42 -36.47
CA THR A 332 20.72 6.73 -35.80
C THR A 332 21.56 6.75 -34.52
N LEU A 333 21.46 5.71 -33.68
CA LEU A 333 22.26 5.59 -32.46
C LEU A 333 23.76 5.53 -32.76
N ARG A 334 24.16 4.79 -33.81
CA ARG A 334 25.56 4.71 -34.27
C ARG A 334 26.09 6.07 -34.71
N ALA A 335 25.31 6.83 -35.49
CA ALA A 335 25.69 8.18 -35.90
C ALA A 335 25.75 9.15 -34.70
N HIS A 336 24.82 9.02 -33.76
CA HIS A 336 24.77 9.86 -32.56
C HIS A 336 26.00 9.69 -31.68
N ILE A 337 26.40 8.45 -31.38
CA ILE A 337 27.62 8.20 -30.60
C ILE A 337 28.89 8.61 -31.36
N ALA A 338 28.94 8.40 -32.68
CA ALA A 338 30.09 8.80 -33.50
C ALA A 338 30.29 10.32 -33.60
N THR A 339 29.23 11.10 -33.34
CA THR A 339 29.28 12.58 -33.30
C THR A 339 29.49 13.12 -31.89
N GLY A 340 29.86 12.25 -30.94
CA GLY A 340 30.14 12.58 -29.54
C GLY A 340 28.91 12.69 -28.65
N GLY A 341 27.74 12.21 -29.12
CA GLY A 341 26.55 12.05 -28.31
C GLY A 341 26.61 10.84 -27.39
N ARG A 342 25.71 10.79 -26.40
CA ARG A 342 25.55 9.64 -25.50
C ARG A 342 24.23 8.93 -25.79
N ALA A 343 24.27 7.61 -25.84
CA ALA A 343 23.10 6.77 -26.02
C ALA A 343 22.99 5.76 -24.89
N VAL A 344 21.79 5.58 -24.38
CA VAL A 344 21.44 4.65 -23.31
C VAL A 344 20.24 3.81 -23.75
N ILE A 345 20.29 2.50 -23.51
CA ILE A 345 19.14 1.59 -23.65
C ILE A 345 18.83 0.99 -22.28
N SER A 346 17.62 1.23 -21.78
CA SER A 346 17.12 0.64 -20.54
C SER A 346 16.25 -0.57 -20.86
N VAL A 347 16.57 -1.72 -20.25
CA VAL A 347 15.80 -2.96 -20.38
C VAL A 347 15.54 -3.59 -19.02
N ALA A 348 14.46 -4.37 -18.89
CA ALA A 348 14.02 -4.84 -17.56
C ALA A 348 14.93 -5.91 -16.95
N GLY A 349 15.62 -6.72 -17.77
CA GLY A 349 16.36 -7.90 -17.28
C GLY A 349 17.75 -8.07 -17.90
N ALA A 350 18.67 -8.66 -17.13
CA ALA A 350 20.05 -8.90 -17.54
C ALA A 350 20.16 -9.78 -18.80
N GLY A 351 19.28 -10.79 -18.93
CA GLY A 351 19.22 -11.63 -20.13
C GLY A 351 18.83 -10.83 -21.38
N THR A 352 17.86 -9.92 -21.25
CA THR A 352 17.46 -9.00 -22.33
C THR A 352 18.60 -8.05 -22.67
N ALA A 353 19.29 -7.49 -21.66
CA ALA A 353 20.43 -6.60 -21.86
C ALA A 353 21.52 -7.25 -22.71
N LYS A 354 21.91 -8.49 -22.37
CA LYS A 354 22.89 -9.26 -23.14
C LYS A 354 22.45 -9.45 -24.59
N ARG A 355 21.19 -9.83 -24.82
CA ARG A 355 20.63 -10.02 -26.16
C ARG A 355 20.61 -8.73 -26.98
N ILE A 356 20.31 -7.59 -26.37
CA ILE A 356 20.34 -6.28 -27.05
C ILE A 356 21.78 -5.92 -27.45
N ILE A 357 22.77 -6.14 -26.57
CA ILE A 357 24.17 -5.91 -26.90
C ILE A 357 24.61 -6.78 -28.10
N GLU A 358 24.25 -8.06 -28.11
CA GLU A 358 24.53 -8.98 -29.23
C GLU A 358 23.91 -8.47 -30.54
N ARG A 359 22.64 -8.03 -30.52
CA ARG A 359 21.97 -7.48 -31.72
C ARG A 359 22.56 -6.16 -32.20
N LEU A 360 23.00 -5.29 -31.30
CA LEU A 360 23.70 -4.05 -31.65
C LEU A 360 25.04 -4.37 -32.33
N ALA A 361 25.77 -5.37 -31.82
CA ALA A 361 27.03 -5.82 -32.43
C ALA A 361 26.83 -6.39 -33.84
N GLU A 362 25.77 -7.18 -34.07
CA GLU A 362 25.38 -7.68 -35.40
C GLU A 362 25.07 -6.53 -36.38
N ALA A 363 24.52 -5.42 -35.89
CA ALA A 363 24.26 -4.20 -36.66
C ALA A 363 25.47 -3.24 -36.70
N GLU A 364 26.65 -3.69 -36.28
CA GLU A 364 27.89 -2.91 -36.20
C GLU A 364 27.77 -1.62 -35.36
N VAL A 365 26.93 -1.64 -34.33
CA VAL A 365 26.78 -0.54 -33.36
C VAL A 365 27.58 -0.89 -32.09
N PRO A 366 28.64 -0.14 -31.75
CA PRO A 366 29.37 -0.34 -30.51
C PRO A 366 28.46 -0.23 -29.29
N ALA A 367 28.43 -1.26 -28.44
CA ALA A 367 27.58 -1.30 -27.25
C ALA A 367 28.29 -1.96 -26.07
N ALA A 368 27.98 -1.50 -24.86
CA ALA A 368 28.55 -2.02 -23.62
C ALA A 368 27.49 -2.06 -22.52
N HIS A 369 27.68 -2.97 -21.56
CA HIS A 369 26.89 -2.95 -20.33
C HIS A 369 27.25 -1.72 -19.49
N LEU A 370 26.23 -1.11 -18.90
CA LEU A 370 26.40 -0.03 -17.94
C LEU A 370 25.78 -0.45 -16.60
N ASP A 371 26.59 -0.39 -15.54
CA ASP A 371 26.16 -0.69 -14.19
C ASP A 371 25.16 0.37 -13.69
N SER A 372 24.26 -0.03 -12.80
CA SER A 372 23.28 0.89 -12.20
C SER A 372 24.00 2.03 -11.45
N GLY A 373 23.57 3.27 -11.71
CA GLY A 373 24.17 4.48 -11.13
C GLY A 373 25.46 4.96 -11.80
N ALA A 374 26.02 4.22 -12.76
CA ALA A 374 27.21 4.66 -13.50
C ALA A 374 26.89 5.73 -14.56
N VAL A 375 27.88 6.56 -14.88
CA VAL A 375 27.76 7.57 -15.94
C VAL A 375 27.93 6.91 -17.31
N PRO A 376 27.08 7.20 -18.31
CA PRO A 376 27.21 6.64 -19.65
C PRO A 376 28.57 6.93 -20.28
N VAL A 377 29.23 5.89 -20.77
CA VAL A 377 30.54 5.93 -21.43
C VAL A 377 30.38 6.52 -22.84
N PRO A 378 31.31 7.38 -23.31
CA PRO A 378 31.29 7.92 -24.68
C PRO A 378 31.53 6.84 -25.74
N ASP A 379 31.19 7.16 -27.00
CA ASP A 379 31.47 6.36 -28.20
C ASP A 379 30.83 4.96 -28.27
N VAL A 380 30.02 4.59 -27.28
CA VAL A 380 29.25 3.34 -27.24
C VAL A 380 27.80 3.57 -26.82
N VAL A 381 26.91 2.69 -27.25
CA VAL A 381 25.56 2.57 -26.71
C VAL A 381 25.62 1.85 -25.36
N ASN A 382 25.14 2.51 -24.31
CA ASN A 382 25.19 1.99 -22.94
C ASN A 382 23.90 1.20 -22.64
N VAL A 383 24.00 -0.07 -22.27
CA VAL A 383 22.84 -0.92 -21.98
C VAL A 383 22.79 -1.24 -20.49
N LEU A 384 21.77 -0.74 -19.80
CA LEU A 384 21.58 -0.94 -18.35
C LEU A 384 20.27 -1.65 -18.04
N CYS A 385 20.25 -2.31 -16.87
CA CYS A 385 19.04 -2.93 -16.34
C CYS A 385 18.25 -1.89 -15.53
N GLY A 386 17.04 -1.58 -15.99
CA GLY A 386 16.19 -0.56 -15.37
C GLY A 386 14.80 -0.55 -16.00
N SER A 387 13.84 0.05 -15.31
CA SER A 387 12.47 0.20 -15.81
C SER A 387 12.20 1.66 -16.18
N LEU A 388 12.03 1.90 -17.47
CA LEU A 388 11.53 3.14 -18.03
C LEU A 388 10.48 2.78 -19.09
N HIS A 389 9.38 3.53 -19.14
CA HIS A 389 8.26 3.18 -20.01
C HIS A 389 8.47 3.63 -21.46
N ASP A 390 8.93 4.86 -21.65
CA ASP A 390 9.04 5.52 -22.94
C ASP A 390 10.41 6.20 -23.05
N GLY A 391 10.98 6.20 -24.25
CA GLY A 391 12.29 6.80 -24.53
C GLY A 391 12.23 8.32 -24.72
N LEU A 392 13.34 8.99 -24.41
CA LEU A 392 13.48 10.44 -24.47
C LEU A 392 14.78 10.84 -25.16
N VAL A 393 14.71 11.87 -25.99
CA VAL A 393 15.85 12.53 -26.63
C VAL A 393 16.01 13.91 -26.01
N PHE A 394 17.22 14.21 -25.56
CA PHE A 394 17.62 15.51 -25.02
C PHE A 394 18.66 16.13 -25.95
N PRO A 395 18.25 16.95 -26.95
CA PRO A 395 19.16 17.53 -27.93
C PRO A 395 20.28 18.36 -27.28
N ASP A 396 19.92 19.19 -26.30
CA ASP A 396 20.86 20.08 -25.61
C ASP A 396 21.92 19.32 -24.81
N ALA A 397 21.55 18.18 -24.25
CA ALA A 397 22.47 17.30 -23.53
C ALA A 397 23.19 16.29 -24.43
N LYS A 398 22.86 16.27 -25.74
CA LYS A 398 23.26 15.23 -26.70
C LYS A 398 23.03 13.82 -26.14
N LEU A 399 21.91 13.59 -25.46
CA LEU A 399 21.58 12.33 -24.81
C LEU A 399 20.35 11.71 -25.45
N VAL A 400 20.44 10.44 -25.80
CA VAL A 400 19.30 9.62 -26.25
C VAL A 400 19.11 8.47 -25.26
N VAL A 401 17.90 8.33 -24.73
CA VAL A 401 17.50 7.23 -23.85
C VAL A 401 16.40 6.45 -24.55
N VAL A 402 16.69 5.19 -24.88
CA VAL A 402 15.76 4.26 -25.52
C VAL A 402 15.34 3.21 -24.50
N THR A 403 14.10 2.76 -24.58
CA THR A 403 13.54 1.72 -23.72
C THR A 403 13.32 0.42 -24.48
N GLU A 404 13.12 -0.67 -23.73
CA GLU A 404 12.68 -1.94 -24.29
C GLU A 404 11.34 -1.80 -25.06
N SER A 405 10.44 -0.94 -24.58
CA SER A 405 9.16 -0.65 -25.25
C SER A 405 9.37 0.00 -26.62
N ASP A 406 10.32 0.94 -26.75
CA ASP A 406 10.59 1.63 -28.03
C ASP A 406 11.12 0.66 -29.09
N LEU A 407 11.92 -0.33 -28.65
CA LEU A 407 12.53 -1.34 -29.53
C LEU A 407 11.55 -2.44 -29.95
N THR A 408 10.64 -2.84 -29.04
CA THR A 408 9.79 -4.03 -29.23
C THR A 408 8.32 -3.70 -29.51
N GLY A 409 7.88 -2.48 -29.18
CA GLY A 409 6.47 -2.09 -29.16
C GLY A 409 5.67 -2.64 -27.97
N ASN A 410 6.28 -3.47 -27.12
CA ASN A 410 5.61 -4.09 -25.98
C ASN A 410 6.05 -3.44 -24.68
N ARG A 411 5.08 -2.97 -23.89
CA ARG A 411 5.36 -2.46 -22.54
C ARG A 411 5.78 -3.61 -21.64
N VAL A 412 6.97 -3.51 -21.08
CA VAL A 412 7.47 -4.44 -20.07
C VAL A 412 7.28 -3.79 -18.70
N ALA A 413 6.48 -4.42 -17.84
CA ALA A 413 6.41 -4.02 -16.44
C ALA A 413 7.77 -4.27 -15.79
N ALA A 414 8.20 -3.36 -14.91
CA ALA A 414 9.36 -3.60 -14.06
C ALA A 414 9.24 -5.00 -13.44
N ALA A 415 10.29 -5.80 -13.52
CA ALA A 415 10.45 -6.91 -12.59
C ALA A 415 10.62 -6.26 -11.21
N GLY A 416 9.52 -6.10 -10.47
CA GLY A 416 9.60 -5.61 -9.10
C GLY A 416 10.54 -6.51 -8.31
N GLU A 417 11.44 -5.91 -7.53
CA GLU A 417 12.27 -6.62 -6.55
C GLU A 417 11.44 -7.34 -5.47
N GLY A 418 10.12 -7.16 -5.47
CA GLY A 418 9.19 -8.05 -4.78
C GLY A 418 9.24 -9.44 -5.40
N ARG A 419 10.05 -10.34 -4.83
CA ARG A 419 9.90 -11.79 -5.00
C ARG A 419 8.41 -12.11 -4.86
N LYS A 420 7.76 -12.46 -5.97
CA LYS A 420 6.37 -12.89 -5.97
C LYS A 420 6.20 -13.92 -4.86
N LEU A 421 5.26 -13.67 -3.95
CA LEU A 421 4.78 -14.68 -3.00
C LEU A 421 4.60 -15.98 -3.78
N PRO A 422 5.27 -17.09 -3.38
CA PRO A 422 5.16 -18.33 -4.13
C PRO A 422 3.69 -18.69 -4.27
N ALA A 423 3.28 -19.00 -5.50
CA ALA A 423 1.92 -19.41 -5.80
C ALA A 423 1.51 -20.51 -4.81
N LYS A 424 0.31 -20.41 -4.23
CA LYS A 424 -0.31 -21.44 -3.38
C LYS A 424 -0.08 -22.81 -4.02
N ARG A 425 0.93 -23.56 -3.55
CA ARG A 425 0.98 -24.99 -3.83
C ARG A 425 -0.20 -25.60 -3.10
N ARG A 426 -0.89 -26.52 -3.79
CA ARG A 426 -2.08 -27.30 -3.38
C ARG A 426 -2.54 -27.00 -1.95
N ASN A 427 -3.74 -26.42 -1.80
CA ASN A 427 -4.44 -26.25 -0.53
C ASN A 427 -4.26 -27.50 0.33
N GLN A 428 -3.30 -27.48 1.26
CA GLN A 428 -3.24 -28.45 2.33
C GLN A 428 -4.47 -28.15 3.18
N VAL A 429 -5.31 -29.16 3.41
CA VAL A 429 -6.54 -28.98 4.20
C VAL A 429 -6.10 -28.56 5.60
N ASP A 430 -6.43 -27.33 5.98
CA ASP A 430 -6.28 -26.86 7.35
C ASP A 430 -7.37 -27.54 8.20
N PRO A 431 -7.02 -28.46 9.12
CA PRO A 431 -8.01 -29.17 9.92
C PRO A 431 -8.84 -28.24 10.81
N LEU A 432 -8.33 -27.06 11.14
CA LEU A 432 -9.00 -26.07 11.98
C LEU A 432 -9.99 -25.20 11.19
N ALA A 433 -9.86 -25.15 9.86
CA ALA A 433 -10.78 -24.45 8.98
C ALA A 433 -11.97 -25.31 8.54
N LEU A 434 -11.97 -26.61 8.90
CA LEU A 434 -13.06 -27.52 8.55
C LEU A 434 -14.27 -27.27 9.44
N VAL A 435 -15.41 -27.00 8.80
CA VAL A 435 -16.70 -26.92 9.45
C VAL A 435 -17.41 -28.25 9.28
N ALA A 436 -18.13 -28.68 10.34
CA ALA A 436 -18.95 -29.88 10.30
C ALA A 436 -19.82 -29.90 9.04
N GLY A 437 -19.53 -30.85 8.16
CA GLY A 437 -20.20 -31.07 6.91
C GLY A 437 -19.40 -30.73 5.64
N ASP A 438 -18.18 -30.21 5.75
CA ASP A 438 -17.29 -29.98 4.61
C ASP A 438 -16.89 -31.29 3.91
N SER A 439 -16.77 -31.25 2.58
CA SER A 439 -16.27 -32.40 1.81
C SER A 439 -14.75 -32.46 1.84
N VAL A 440 -14.21 -33.60 2.29
CA VAL A 440 -12.78 -33.88 2.39
C VAL A 440 -12.42 -35.07 1.50
N VAL A 441 -11.21 -35.09 0.96
CA VAL A 441 -10.72 -36.20 0.14
C VAL A 441 -9.59 -36.89 0.88
N HIS A 442 -9.77 -38.17 1.15
CA HIS A 442 -8.74 -39.02 1.75
C HIS A 442 -8.14 -39.93 0.67
N ASP A 443 -6.81 -39.91 0.52
CA ASP A 443 -6.10 -40.63 -0.56
C ASP A 443 -6.45 -42.13 -0.65
N GLN A 444 -6.81 -42.77 0.46
CA GLN A 444 -7.17 -44.20 0.49
C GLN A 444 -8.68 -44.48 0.41
N HIS A 445 -9.53 -43.55 0.85
CA HIS A 445 -10.96 -43.81 1.07
C HIS A 445 -11.88 -42.98 0.17
N GLY A 446 -11.35 -41.98 -0.55
CA GLY A 446 -12.11 -41.15 -1.48
C GLY A 446 -12.74 -39.92 -0.80
N ILE A 447 -13.87 -39.47 -1.36
CA ILE A 447 -14.59 -38.29 -0.86
C ILE A 447 -15.40 -38.70 0.37
N GLY A 448 -15.21 -38.00 1.48
CA GLY A 448 -16.01 -38.11 2.69
C GLY A 448 -16.42 -36.74 3.21
N ARG A 449 -17.21 -36.72 4.27
CA ARG A 449 -17.74 -35.52 4.92
C ARG A 449 -17.13 -35.39 6.31
N PHE A 450 -16.47 -34.26 6.58
CA PHE A 450 -15.94 -33.96 7.90
C PHE A 450 -17.08 -33.83 8.91
N VAL A 451 -16.96 -34.46 10.08
CA VAL A 451 -17.97 -34.40 11.15
C VAL A 451 -17.47 -33.51 12.28
N GLU A 452 -16.35 -33.88 12.89
CA GLU A 452 -15.76 -33.20 14.04
C GLU A 452 -14.31 -33.68 14.29
N MET A 453 -13.59 -33.00 15.19
CA MET A 453 -12.37 -33.52 15.79
C MET A 453 -12.65 -34.08 17.19
N VAL A 454 -12.17 -35.29 17.47
CA VAL A 454 -12.33 -35.94 18.77
C VAL A 454 -11.00 -36.34 19.38
N GLU A 455 -10.85 -36.14 20.67
CA GLU A 455 -9.73 -36.68 21.43
C GLU A 455 -10.07 -38.05 22.00
N ARG A 456 -9.18 -39.02 21.82
CA ARG A 456 -9.32 -40.36 22.41
C ARG A 456 -8.01 -40.79 23.06
N THR A 457 -8.14 -41.42 24.23
CA THR A 457 -6.99 -42.03 24.91
C THR A 457 -6.94 -43.51 24.57
N ILE A 458 -5.89 -43.95 23.89
CA ILE A 458 -5.69 -45.36 23.52
C ILE A 458 -4.31 -45.79 24.01
N GLY A 459 -4.25 -46.84 24.83
CA GLY A 459 -2.99 -47.35 25.39
C GLY A 459 -2.27 -46.37 26.31
N GLY A 460 -3.01 -45.48 27.00
CA GLY A 460 -2.45 -44.48 27.92
C GLY A 460 -1.93 -43.20 27.26
N ALA A 461 -2.00 -43.08 25.92
CA ALA A 461 -1.65 -41.86 25.19
C ALA A 461 -2.91 -41.17 24.66
N ARG A 462 -3.04 -39.87 24.93
CA ARG A 462 -4.10 -39.01 24.37
C ARG A 462 -3.72 -38.64 22.93
N ARG A 463 -4.64 -38.84 21.99
CA ARG A 463 -4.47 -38.51 20.56
C ARG A 463 -5.74 -37.86 20.02
N GLU A 464 -5.55 -36.92 19.10
CA GLU A 464 -6.63 -36.29 18.33
C GLU A 464 -6.92 -37.07 17.06
N TYR A 465 -8.19 -37.16 16.69
CA TYR A 465 -8.69 -37.86 15.51
C TYR A 465 -9.66 -36.96 14.75
N LEU A 466 -9.46 -36.88 13.44
CA LEU A 466 -10.39 -36.24 12.52
C LEU A 466 -11.45 -37.26 12.08
N VAL A 467 -12.72 -37.01 12.41
CA VAL A 467 -13.83 -37.92 12.11
C VAL A 467 -14.42 -37.57 10.74
N VAL A 468 -14.45 -38.56 9.85
CA VAL A 468 -15.00 -38.44 8.49
C VAL A 468 -16.06 -39.49 8.28
N GLU A 469 -17.23 -39.07 7.79
CA GLU A 469 -18.31 -39.93 7.31
C GLU A 469 -18.13 -40.16 5.81
N TYR A 470 -18.06 -41.41 5.36
CA TYR A 470 -17.89 -41.78 3.94
C TYR A 470 -19.20 -42.23 3.30
#